data_AF-A0A6L7YNC0-F1
#
_entry.id   AF-A0A6L7YNC0-F1
#
_cell.length_a   1.000
_cell.length_b   1.000
_cell.length_c   1.000
_cell.angle_alpha   90.00
_cell.angle_beta   90.00
_cell.angle_gamma   90.00
#
_symmetry.space_group_name_H-M   'P 1'
#
loop_
_entity.id
_entity.type
_entity.pdbx_description
1 polymer ?
#
loop_
_entity_poly.entity_id
_entity_poly.type
_entity_poly.pdbx_seq_one_letter_code
_entity_poly.pdbx_strand_id
1 'polypeptide(L)'
;MIFGYFQPNRPGVTRPYIDLDVELHMPVDARLEVTFVVDTGADRTLLSPFVAQRLYSEFDFDIRSLSRGPSLTGIGGQATTRQVDATLNLGRQWTRMPTLIVDAPPGQIPCHLCPCYLCWDGTSSTISRSS
;
A
#
# COMPACT_ATOMS: atom_id res chain seq x y z
N MET A 1 4.97 12.72 2.56
CA MET A 1 5.06 11.79 1.42
C MET A 1 5.80 12.45 0.27
N ILE A 2 7.00 11.95 -0.05
CA ILE A 2 7.74 12.34 -1.25
C ILE A 2 7.25 11.45 -2.39
N PHE A 3 6.40 11.99 -3.27
CA PHE A 3 6.22 11.43 -4.60
C PHE A 3 7.43 11.85 -5.42
N GLY A 4 8.47 11.01 -5.43
CA GLY A 4 9.52 11.19 -6.41
C GLY A 4 9.26 10.28 -7.59
N TYR A 5 9.02 10.87 -8.74
CA TYR A 5 9.42 10.26 -10.01
C TYR A 5 10.92 10.14 -9.97
N PHE A 6 11.42 9.01 -9.53
CA PHE A 6 12.83 8.82 -9.34
C PHE A 6 13.41 8.00 -10.47
N GLN A 7 14.19 8.69 -11.31
CA GLN A 7 14.86 8.12 -12.46
C GLN A 7 15.72 6.90 -12.03
N PRO A 8 15.48 5.70 -12.57
CA PRO A 8 16.15 4.47 -12.12
C PRO A 8 17.67 4.39 -12.38
N ASN A 9 18.29 5.33 -13.08
CA ASN A 9 19.60 5.11 -13.70
C ASN A 9 20.59 6.27 -13.49
N ARG A 10 20.98 6.57 -12.24
CA ARG A 10 22.26 7.25 -11.99
C ARG A 10 23.31 6.21 -11.61
N PRO A 11 24.32 5.96 -12.46
CA PRO A 11 25.43 5.09 -12.10
C PRO A 11 26.07 5.55 -10.79
N GLY A 12 26.17 4.66 -9.81
CA GLY A 12 26.85 4.93 -8.53
C GLY A 12 25.96 5.36 -7.35
N VAL A 13 24.63 5.49 -7.52
CA VAL A 13 23.70 5.75 -6.40
C VAL A 13 22.71 4.60 -6.26
N THR A 14 23.05 3.64 -5.40
CA THR A 14 22.11 2.57 -5.01
C THR A 14 21.16 3.13 -3.96
N ARG A 15 19.85 3.05 -4.22
CA ARG A 15 18.85 3.39 -3.22
C ARG A 15 18.89 2.37 -2.08
N PRO A 16 18.64 2.77 -0.83
CA PRO A 16 18.60 1.85 0.28
C PRO A 16 17.25 1.11 0.28
N TYR A 17 17.08 0.22 -0.71
CA TYR A 17 15.97 -0.71 -0.73
C TYR A 17 16.29 -1.93 0.12
N ILE A 18 15.29 -2.48 0.79
CA ILE A 18 15.40 -3.74 1.52
C ILE A 18 14.12 -4.55 1.32
N ASP A 19 14.29 -5.80 0.91
CA ASP A 19 13.19 -6.76 0.80
C ASP A 19 12.99 -7.41 2.17
N LEU A 20 11.76 -7.38 2.66
CA LEU A 20 11.40 -7.88 3.99
C LEU A 20 10.13 -8.73 3.91
N ASP A 21 10.11 -9.82 4.66
CA ASP A 21 8.84 -10.45 5.04
C ASP A 21 8.12 -9.56 6.04
N VAL A 22 6.85 -9.35 5.81
CA VAL A 22 5.95 -8.58 6.67
C VAL A 22 4.78 -9.46 7.04
N GLU A 23 4.57 -9.63 8.34
CA GLU A 23 3.36 -10.23 8.90
C GLU A 23 2.44 -9.12 9.37
N LEU A 24 1.24 -9.06 8.81
CA LEU A 24 0.24 -8.05 9.14
C LEU A 24 -0.79 -8.65 10.10
N HIS A 25 -0.93 -8.02 11.27
CA HIS A 25 -1.79 -8.46 12.37
C HIS A 25 -3.19 -7.90 12.15
N MET A 26 -3.99 -8.64 11.40
CA MET A 26 -5.37 -8.30 11.06
C MET A 26 -6.25 -9.56 11.20
N PRO A 27 -7.58 -9.50 11.00
CA PRO A 27 -8.45 -10.68 11.14
C PRO A 27 -8.09 -11.85 10.21
N VAL A 28 -7.26 -11.60 9.19
CA VAL A 28 -6.62 -12.61 8.35
C VAL A 28 -5.12 -12.59 8.60
N ASP A 29 -4.49 -13.75 8.79
CA ASP A 29 -3.04 -13.84 8.92
C ASP A 29 -2.41 -13.65 7.53
N ALA A 30 -1.97 -12.41 7.24
CA ALA A 30 -1.37 -12.06 5.96
C ALA A 30 0.15 -11.91 6.10
N ARG A 31 0.90 -12.73 5.35
CA ARG A 31 2.35 -12.60 5.21
C ARG A 31 2.70 -12.22 3.77
N LEU A 32 3.46 -11.14 3.62
CA LEU A 32 3.81 -10.55 2.34
C LEU A 32 5.31 -10.28 2.29
N GLU A 33 5.95 -10.59 1.16
CA GLU A 33 7.25 -10.01 0.83
C GLU A 33 7.03 -8.60 0.27
N VAL A 34 7.71 -7.60 0.83
CA VAL A 34 7.58 -6.19 0.49
C VAL A 34 8.97 -5.54 0.40
N THR A 35 9.23 -4.85 -0.71
CA THR A 35 10.41 -3.99 -0.86
C THR A 35 10.16 -2.63 -0.20
N PHE A 36 10.96 -2.30 0.81
CA PHE A 36 10.92 -1.02 1.51
C PHE A 36 11.99 -0.06 1.03
N VAL A 37 11.70 1.24 1.13
CA VAL A 37 12.70 2.30 1.10
C VAL A 37 13.04 2.67 2.53
N VAL A 38 14.33 2.70 2.87
CA VAL A 38 14.79 3.29 4.13
C VAL A 38 14.78 4.81 4.01
N ASP A 39 13.78 5.45 4.59
CA ASP A 39 13.61 6.92 4.61
C ASP A 39 13.73 7.44 6.05
N THR A 40 14.86 8.07 6.36
CA THR A 40 15.14 8.65 7.69
C THR A 40 14.33 9.93 7.96
N GLY A 41 13.70 10.51 6.94
CA GLY A 41 12.80 11.65 7.07
C GLY A 41 11.34 11.25 7.29
N ALA A 42 11.01 9.95 7.30
CA ALA A 42 9.67 9.47 7.54
C ALA A 42 9.44 9.20 9.04
N ASP A 43 8.41 9.82 9.62
CA ASP A 43 8.03 9.58 11.02
C ASP A 43 7.40 8.20 11.26
N ARG A 44 6.94 7.53 10.19
CA ARG A 44 6.15 6.29 10.26
C ARG A 44 6.44 5.37 9.09
N THR A 45 6.29 4.06 9.33
CA THR A 45 6.32 3.04 8.28
C THR A 45 5.04 3.08 7.46
N LEU A 46 5.18 3.18 6.14
CA LEU A 46 4.07 3.29 5.20
C LEU A 46 4.10 2.14 4.20
N LEU A 47 2.96 1.50 4.04
CA LEU A 47 2.67 0.54 2.98
C LEU A 47 1.89 1.25 1.88
N SER A 48 2.28 0.99 0.64
CA SER A 48 1.69 1.62 -0.53
C SER A 48 0.27 1.09 -0.78
N PRO A 49 -0.54 1.79 -1.60
CA PRO A 49 -1.84 1.26 -2.00
C PRO A 49 -1.77 -0.06 -2.78
N PHE A 50 -0.61 -0.39 -3.35
CA PHE A 50 -0.40 -1.70 -3.99
C PHE A 50 -0.51 -2.85 -2.98
N VAL A 51 -0.03 -2.66 -1.75
CA VAL A 51 -0.20 -3.65 -0.69
C VAL A 51 -1.68 -3.84 -0.35
N ALA A 52 -2.48 -2.77 -0.34
CA ALA A 52 -3.93 -2.87 -0.15
C ALA A 52 -4.61 -3.72 -1.24
N GLN A 53 -4.18 -3.56 -2.49
CA GLN A 53 -4.69 -4.37 -3.60
C GLN A 53 -4.30 -5.84 -3.45
N ARG A 54 -3.04 -6.12 -3.08
CA ARG A 54 -2.57 -7.49 -2.83
C ARG A 54 -3.37 -8.15 -1.71
N LEU A 55 -3.65 -7.44 -0.62
CA LEU A 55 -4.49 -7.94 0.46
C LEU A 55 -5.89 -8.32 -0.02
N TYR A 56 -6.50 -7.49 -0.88
CA TYR A 56 -7.79 -7.81 -1.47
C TYR A 56 -7.71 -9.03 -2.41
N SER A 57 -6.73 -9.08 -3.30
CA SER A 57 -6.65 -10.13 -4.32
C SER A 57 -6.17 -11.49 -3.80
N GLU A 58 -5.23 -11.49 -2.84
CA GLU A 58 -4.59 -12.71 -2.32
C GLU A 58 -5.30 -13.24 -1.06
N PHE A 59 -5.95 -12.38 -0.28
CA PHE A 59 -6.51 -12.74 1.03
C PHE A 59 -8.00 -12.39 1.18
N ASP A 60 -8.66 -11.88 0.13
CA ASP A 60 -10.06 -11.39 0.17
C ASP A 60 -10.29 -10.37 1.30
N PHE A 61 -9.29 -9.53 1.56
CA PHE A 61 -9.31 -8.58 2.67
C PHE A 61 -9.38 -7.14 2.20
N ASP A 62 -10.48 -6.46 2.57
CA ASP A 62 -10.66 -5.03 2.33
C ASP A 62 -10.09 -4.19 3.49
N ILE A 63 -9.05 -3.40 3.21
CA ILE A 63 -8.41 -2.52 4.18
C ILE A 63 -9.35 -1.46 4.77
N ARG A 64 -10.51 -1.20 4.14
CA ARG A 64 -11.51 -0.27 4.68
C ARG A 64 -12.15 -0.77 5.98
N SER A 65 -12.05 -2.07 6.26
CA SER A 65 -12.44 -2.68 7.54
C SER A 65 -11.49 -2.32 8.69
N LEU A 66 -10.26 -1.90 8.39
CA LEU A 66 -9.30 -1.45 9.39
C LEU A 66 -9.66 -0.06 9.93
N SER A 67 -9.22 0.20 11.17
CA SER A 67 -9.33 1.51 11.79
C SER A 67 -8.64 2.59 10.97
N ARG A 68 -9.25 3.78 10.91
CA ARG A 68 -8.65 4.93 10.23
C ARG A 68 -7.38 5.36 10.98
N GLY A 69 -6.28 5.47 10.25
CA GLY A 69 -5.02 6.01 10.75
C GLY A 69 -4.96 7.55 10.62
N PRO A 70 -3.90 8.18 11.12
CA PRO A 70 -3.67 9.61 10.91
C PRO A 70 -3.47 9.90 9.41
N SER A 71 -4.06 11.00 8.94
CA SER A 71 -3.81 11.48 7.58
C SER A 71 -2.33 11.80 7.39
N LEU A 72 -1.79 11.49 6.21
CA LEU A 72 -0.43 11.83 5.83
C LEU A 72 -0.43 13.09 4.99
N THR A 73 0.45 14.04 5.32
CA THR A 73 0.69 15.23 4.50
C THR A 73 1.96 15.05 3.69
N GLY A 74 1.91 15.39 2.42
CA GLY A 74 3.05 15.40 1.52
C GLY A 74 2.98 16.55 0.52
N ILE A 75 3.90 16.53 -0.43
CA ILE A 75 3.99 17.57 -1.47
C ILE A 75 2.70 17.61 -2.31
N GLY A 76 2.07 16.46 -2.52
CA GLY A 76 0.80 16.33 -3.27
C GLY A 76 -0.48 16.55 -2.45
N GLY A 77 -0.39 17.06 -1.21
CA GLY A 77 -1.55 17.26 -0.34
C GLY A 77 -1.69 16.17 0.73
N GLN A 78 -2.92 15.85 1.11
CA GLN A 78 -3.23 14.89 2.17
C GLN A 78 -3.71 13.55 1.61
N ALA A 79 -3.24 12.45 2.22
CA ALA A 79 -3.69 11.10 1.93
C ALA A 79 -4.34 10.48 3.17
N THR A 80 -5.42 9.73 2.94
CA THR A 80 -6.07 8.94 3.99
C THR A 80 -5.26 7.67 4.22
N THR A 81 -5.22 7.20 5.47
CA THR A 81 -4.54 5.95 5.82
C THR A 81 -5.40 5.05 6.68
N ARG A 82 -5.01 3.77 6.71
CA ARG A 82 -5.52 2.74 7.60
C ARG A 82 -4.40 2.28 8.51
N GLN A 83 -4.71 2.09 9.78
CA GLN A 83 -3.73 1.59 10.74
C GLN A 83 -3.75 0.07 10.78
N VAL A 84 -2.57 -0.53 10.73
CA VAL A 84 -2.34 -1.96 10.87
C VAL A 84 -1.10 -2.18 11.73
N ASP A 85 -1.15 -3.18 12.62
CA ASP A 85 0.05 -3.63 13.31
C ASP A 85 0.80 -4.59 12.39
N ALA A 86 2.09 -4.36 12.20
CA ALA A 86 2.93 -5.23 11.39
C ALA A 86 4.13 -5.73 12.19
N THR A 87 4.60 -6.92 11.86
CA THR A 87 5.88 -7.43 12.33
C THR A 87 6.76 -7.71 11.12
N LEU A 88 7.93 -7.06 11.08
CA LEU A 88 8.86 -7.13 9.95
C LEU A 88 10.02 -8.06 10.30
N ASN A 89 10.39 -8.93 9.37
CA ASN A 89 11.54 -9.81 9.52
C ASN A 89 12.82 -9.12 9.03
N LEU A 90 13.60 -8.55 9.94
CA LEU A 90 14.90 -7.93 9.65
C LEU A 90 16.03 -8.98 9.61
N GLY A 91 15.76 -10.13 8.98
CA GLY A 91 16.66 -11.26 8.84
C GLY A 91 16.80 -12.13 10.09
N ARG A 92 17.31 -11.56 11.20
CA ARG A 92 17.56 -12.32 12.46
C ARG A 92 16.52 -12.09 13.54
N GLN A 93 15.67 -11.07 13.35
CA GLN A 93 14.70 -10.66 14.35
C GLN A 93 13.41 -10.19 13.70
N TRP A 94 12.31 -10.55 14.34
CA TRP A 94 10.99 -10.04 14.04
C TRP A 94 10.74 -8.81 14.90
N THR A 95 10.47 -7.68 14.27
CA THR A 95 10.25 -6.40 14.97
C THR A 95 8.86 -5.90 14.69
N ARG A 96 8.06 -5.68 15.74
CA ARG A 96 6.75 -5.05 15.62
C ARG A 96 6.91 -3.57 15.33
N MET A 97 6.22 -3.07 14.32
CA MET A 97 6.24 -1.66 13.93
C MET A 97 4.82 -1.15 13.67
N PRO A 98 4.45 0.00 14.25
CA PRO A 98 3.23 0.70 13.87
C PRO A 98 3.29 1.03 12.38
N THR A 99 2.31 0.55 11.62
CA THR A 99 2.35 0.64 10.16
C THR A 99 1.05 1.23 9.65
N LEU A 100 1.15 2.06 8.62
CA LEU A 100 -0.01 2.63 7.95
C LEU A 100 -0.08 2.12 6.52
N ILE A 101 -1.28 1.76 6.07
CA ILE A 101 -1.56 1.49 4.66
C ILE A 101 -2.20 2.74 4.08
N VAL A 102 -1.66 3.25 2.97
CA VAL A 102 -2.24 4.38 2.27
C VAL A 102 -3.50 3.94 1.54
N ASP A 103 -4.62 4.60 1.82
CA ASP A 103 -5.88 4.38 1.13
C ASP A 103 -5.76 5.00 -0.28
N ALA A 104 -5.91 4.19 -1.33
CA ALA A 104 -6.01 4.75 -2.68
C ALA A 104 -7.36 5.47 -2.81
N PRO A 105 -7.40 6.70 -3.36
CA PRO A 105 -8.66 7.27 -3.78
C PRO A 105 -9.35 6.32 -4.77
N PRO A 106 -10.66 6.05 -4.62
CA PRO A 106 -11.41 5.28 -5.61
C PRO A 106 -11.16 5.85 -7.01
N GLY A 107 -10.73 5.02 -7.96
CA GLY A 107 -10.52 5.43 -9.36
C GLY A 107 -9.15 6.04 -9.71
N GLN A 108 -8.18 6.10 -8.80
CA GLN A 108 -6.82 6.61 -9.08
C GLN A 108 -5.72 5.53 -9.14
N ILE A 109 -6.08 4.29 -9.44
CA ILE A 109 -5.07 3.26 -9.76
C ILE A 109 -4.76 3.41 -11.25
N PRO A 110 -3.54 3.85 -11.63
CA PRO A 110 -3.23 4.01 -13.04
C PRO A 110 -3.27 2.64 -13.72
N CYS A 111 -4.15 2.48 -14.71
CA CYS A 111 -4.43 1.21 -15.40
C CYS A 111 -3.18 0.52 -15.99
N HIS A 112 -2.07 1.24 -16.15
CA HIS A 112 -0.81 0.69 -16.67
C HIS A 112 -0.02 -0.17 -15.68
N LEU A 113 -0.49 -0.34 -14.43
CA LEU A 113 0.09 -1.25 -13.44
C LEU A 113 -0.79 -2.47 -13.12
N CYS A 114 -1.98 -2.59 -13.72
CA CYS A 114 -2.82 -3.80 -13.62
C CYS A 114 -2.65 -4.68 -14.86
N PRO A 115 -2.33 -5.98 -14.73
CA PRO A 115 -2.74 -6.94 -15.74
C PRO A 115 -4.27 -6.99 -15.68
N CYS A 116 -4.89 -6.46 -16.74
CA CYS A 116 -6.30 -6.47 -17.12
C CYS A 116 -7.20 -7.37 -16.23
N TYR A 117 -8.19 -6.79 -15.52
CA TYR A 117 -9.54 -7.34 -15.25
C TYR A 117 -10.33 -6.58 -14.16
N LEU A 118 -9.71 -5.65 -13.42
CA LEU A 118 -10.36 -4.96 -12.28
C LEU A 118 -10.37 -3.42 -12.39
N CYS A 119 -10.43 -2.87 -13.61
CA CYS A 119 -10.75 -1.45 -13.76
C CYS A 119 -12.25 -1.25 -13.45
N TRP A 120 -12.55 -0.95 -12.19
CA TRP A 120 -13.87 -0.50 -11.77
C TRP A 120 -14.01 0.97 -12.20
N ASP A 121 -14.60 1.20 -13.38
CA ASP A 121 -15.06 2.53 -13.77
C ASP A 121 -16.26 2.89 -12.90
N GLY A 122 -16.08 3.86 -11.99
CA GLY A 122 -17.03 4.27 -10.97
C GLY A 122 -18.35 4.89 -11.48
N THR A 123 -18.88 4.45 -12.61
CA THR A 123 -20.20 4.80 -13.12
C THR A 123 -21.16 3.63 -12.98
N SER A 124 -21.75 3.47 -11.80
CA SER A 124 -23.06 2.83 -11.70
C SER A 124 -24.08 3.76 -12.37
N SER A 125 -24.50 3.42 -13.58
CA SER A 125 -25.81 3.81 -14.09
C SER A 125 -26.46 2.61 -14.79
N THR A 126 -27.38 2.00 -14.03
CA THR A 126 -28.63 1.39 -14.52
C THR A 126 -28.53 0.43 -15.72
N ILE A 127 -28.45 -0.88 -15.44
CA ILE A 127 -28.95 -1.88 -16.39
C ILE A 127 -30.38 -2.22 -15.96
N SER A 128 -31.33 -1.52 -16.56
CA SER A 128 -32.71 -2.01 -16.66
C SER A 128 -32.70 -3.21 -17.61
N ARG A 129 -32.99 -4.40 -17.07
CA ARG A 129 -33.38 -5.56 -17.90
C ARG A 129 -34.81 -5.33 -18.38
N SER A 130 -34.98 -5.07 -19.67
CA SER A 130 -36.22 -5.39 -20.38
C SER A 130 -36.04 -6.73 -21.08
N SER A 131 -37.01 -7.61 -20.80
CA SER A 131 -37.33 -8.92 -21.36
C SER A 131 -37.01 -9.17 -22.82
#